data_AF-L0HJA3-F1
#
_entry.id   AF-L0HJA3-F1
#
_cell.length_a   1.000
_cell.length_b   1.000
_cell.length_c   1.000
_cell.angle_alpha   90.00
_cell.angle_beta   90.00
_cell.angle_gamma   90.00
#
_symmetry.space_group_name_H-M   'P 1'
#
loop_
_entity.id
_entity.type
_entity.pdbx_description
1 polymer ?
#
loop_
_entity_poly.entity_id
_entity_poly.type
_entity_poly.pdbx_seq_one_letter_code
_entity_poly.pdbx_strand_id
1 'polypeptide(L)'
;MTDASGPDSIDKDESVIVVSDLHLGGEFGHETSGRFCNFLEAVSRFSGKAPFSREQQFRIGGIDKVFKPPKKIILLGDILEFWASRCRNRDYVTLDALKPFAQLQEMDCDVVYVTGNHDEDVEEIIDAANFENKKKTSPEKDSIDLFTQNTKKFSLHKKHYIPGRNGEGLEVGGVHYAFLHGHQFDQQQLPYSIGECIGARFDPISYIADIANTQAAKKVTPVIAGALVVIWIALAVVLGNRENGPLVSALTLILGGVIVASLVNTVVLFGSGCQKKISILQVRPIQILQGVAAFFALLLTGLILLGFVVPWIHNVLFLVIFAIFSLLVAFTAVPILVVSLQKKFYSFWQKTTSIKGSDVEKIIPKEKSSASDFNPEKYSLTADVVVFGHTHCANMPESKHFVRKKSQEYTGPERVFFCNTGDWERDPAMPLTKECPFKETFVYIDHDGLFLMRWDDKGKEKIQFIKRIPAAMITHNVIP
;
A
#
# COMPACT_ATOMS: atom_id res chain seq x y z
N MET A 1 -35.91 -12.16 -8.77
CA MET A 1 -35.42 -11.79 -10.11
C MET A 1 -34.36 -10.72 -9.89
N THR A 2 -33.10 -11.14 -9.78
CA THR A 2 -31.95 -10.24 -9.64
C THR A 2 -31.52 -9.87 -11.05
N ASP A 3 -31.59 -8.58 -11.40
CA ASP A 3 -30.96 -8.07 -12.61
C ASP A 3 -29.51 -8.55 -12.62
N ALA A 4 -29.16 -9.38 -13.60
CA ALA A 4 -27.78 -9.68 -13.91
C ALA A 4 -27.20 -8.39 -14.47
N SER A 5 -26.74 -7.50 -13.58
CA SER A 5 -26.09 -6.25 -13.95
C SER A 5 -24.89 -6.61 -14.82
N GLY A 6 -24.96 -6.26 -16.10
CA GLY A 6 -23.81 -6.30 -16.99
C GLY A 6 -22.70 -5.38 -16.47
N PRO A 7 -21.51 -5.43 -17.10
CA PRO A 7 -20.41 -4.54 -16.74
C PRO A 7 -20.85 -3.07 -16.77
N ASP A 8 -20.24 -2.24 -15.90
CA ASP A 8 -20.51 -0.80 -15.86
C ASP A 8 -20.23 -0.20 -17.25
N SER A 9 -21.27 0.23 -17.95
CA SER A 9 -21.16 0.89 -19.25
C SER A 9 -20.98 2.39 -19.08
N ILE A 10 -20.06 2.98 -19.84
CA ILE A 10 -19.81 4.43 -19.84
C ILE A 10 -20.53 5.11 -21.00
N ASP A 11 -21.17 6.25 -20.76
CA ASP A 11 -21.88 6.99 -21.81
C ASP A 11 -20.92 7.60 -22.85
N LYS A 12 -21.45 7.90 -24.04
CA LYS A 12 -20.64 8.44 -25.17
C LYS A 12 -19.97 9.77 -24.84
N ASP A 13 -20.58 10.56 -23.96
CA ASP A 13 -20.10 11.89 -23.57
C ASP A 13 -19.32 11.88 -22.26
N GLU A 14 -18.96 10.69 -21.75
CA GLU A 14 -18.22 10.50 -20.52
C GLU A 14 -16.85 9.84 -20.79
N SER A 15 -16.00 9.82 -19.76
CA SER A 15 -14.69 9.16 -19.79
C SER A 15 -14.35 8.41 -18.52
N VAL A 16 -13.27 7.64 -18.56
CA VAL A 16 -12.64 7.01 -17.41
C VAL A 16 -11.18 7.43 -17.34
N ILE A 17 -10.72 7.73 -16.13
CA ILE A 17 -9.33 8.09 -15.82
C ILE A 17 -8.75 7.02 -14.91
N VAL A 18 -7.54 6.57 -15.21
CA VAL A 18 -6.83 5.55 -14.42
C VAL A 18 -5.46 6.09 -14.04
N VAL A 19 -5.13 5.99 -12.75
CA VAL A 19 -3.83 6.37 -12.18
C VAL A 19 -3.35 5.24 -11.27
N SER A 20 -2.05 5.04 -11.17
CA SER A 20 -1.43 4.03 -10.31
C SER A 20 -0.15 4.60 -9.68
N ASP A 21 0.40 3.87 -8.70
CA ASP A 21 1.76 4.09 -8.20
C ASP A 21 1.96 5.55 -7.73
N LEU A 22 1.04 6.06 -6.90
CA LEU A 22 1.17 7.39 -6.29
C LEU A 22 2.12 7.38 -5.08
N HIS A 23 2.23 6.24 -4.38
CA HIS A 23 3.03 6.05 -3.18
C HIS A 23 2.86 7.18 -2.13
N LEU A 24 1.61 7.58 -1.84
CA LEU A 24 1.31 8.63 -0.87
C LEU A 24 1.79 8.21 0.53
N GLY A 25 2.58 9.08 1.17
CA GLY A 25 3.27 8.79 2.42
C GLY A 25 4.69 8.24 2.24
N GLY A 26 5.14 7.96 1.02
CA GLY A 26 6.54 7.67 0.69
C GLY A 26 7.44 8.90 0.85
N GLU A 27 8.74 8.74 0.56
CA GLU A 27 9.73 9.81 0.73
C GLU A 27 9.32 11.10 0.00
N PHE A 28 8.79 10.94 -1.23
CA PHE A 28 8.30 12.03 -2.08
C PHE A 28 6.78 12.19 -2.05
N GLY A 29 6.08 11.45 -1.19
CA GLY A 29 4.62 11.38 -1.14
C GLY A 29 3.93 12.72 -0.95
N HIS A 30 4.54 13.64 -0.20
CA HIS A 30 3.99 14.99 0.00
C HIS A 30 3.99 15.83 -1.29
N GLU A 31 5.07 15.74 -2.08
CA GLU A 31 5.12 16.44 -3.37
C GLU A 31 4.18 15.79 -4.39
N THR A 32 4.14 14.45 -4.43
CA THR A 32 3.22 13.70 -5.28
C THR A 32 1.77 14.03 -4.95
N SER A 33 1.41 14.11 -3.66
CA SER A 33 0.09 14.55 -3.19
C SER A 33 -0.29 15.93 -3.75
N GLY A 34 0.63 16.91 -3.67
CA GLY A 34 0.41 18.25 -4.22
C GLY A 34 0.19 18.25 -5.73
N ARG A 35 1.02 17.52 -6.48
CA ARG A 35 0.90 17.41 -7.96
C ARG A 35 -0.38 16.68 -8.36
N PHE A 36 -0.74 15.63 -7.66
CA PHE A 36 -1.95 14.87 -7.90
C PHE A 36 -3.20 15.70 -7.58
N CYS A 37 -3.20 16.51 -6.51
CA CYS A 37 -4.29 17.46 -6.25
C CYS A 37 -4.48 18.46 -7.41
N ASN A 38 -3.38 18.98 -7.97
CA ASN A 38 -3.45 19.89 -9.12
C ASN A 38 -3.99 19.19 -10.37
N PHE A 39 -3.66 17.91 -10.54
CA PHE A 39 -4.22 17.07 -11.59
C PHE A 39 -5.73 16.85 -11.39
N LEU A 40 -6.18 16.48 -10.20
CA LEU A 40 -7.60 16.32 -9.87
C LEU A 40 -8.38 17.62 -10.08
N GLU A 41 -7.79 18.76 -9.72
CA GLU A 41 -8.37 20.07 -9.99
C GLU A 41 -8.54 20.29 -11.51
N ALA A 42 -7.53 19.96 -12.31
CA ALA A 42 -7.63 20.06 -13.77
C ALA A 42 -8.67 19.10 -14.36
N VAL A 43 -8.73 17.87 -13.87
CA VAL A 43 -9.72 16.87 -14.28
C VAL A 43 -11.14 17.32 -13.93
N SER A 44 -11.34 17.92 -12.75
CA SER A 44 -12.66 18.41 -12.33
C SER A 44 -13.22 19.50 -13.25
N ARG A 45 -12.35 20.23 -13.96
CA ARG A 45 -12.76 21.23 -14.97
C ARG A 45 -13.32 20.58 -16.23
N PHE A 46 -13.07 19.29 -16.49
CA PHE A 46 -13.73 18.55 -17.57
C PHE A 46 -15.21 18.30 -17.25
N SER A 47 -15.60 18.31 -15.97
CA SER A 47 -16.97 18.09 -15.50
C SER A 47 -17.90 19.31 -15.62
N GLY A 48 -17.37 20.49 -15.96
CA GLY A 48 -18.15 21.72 -16.01
C GLY A 48 -19.06 21.84 -17.24
N LYS A 49 -20.36 22.14 -17.03
CA LYS A 49 -21.34 22.49 -18.08
C LYS A 49 -21.08 23.85 -18.77
N ALA A 50 -19.98 24.53 -18.45
CA ALA A 50 -19.62 25.78 -19.11
C ALA A 50 -19.23 25.49 -20.58
N PRO A 51 -19.55 26.39 -21.53
CA PRO A 51 -19.25 26.15 -22.94
C PRO A 51 -17.75 25.89 -23.10
N PHE A 52 -17.44 24.75 -23.74
CA PHE A 52 -16.11 24.26 -24.09
C PHE A 52 -15.12 25.41 -24.32
N SER A 53 -14.26 25.67 -23.34
CA SER A 53 -13.19 26.63 -23.54
C SER A 53 -12.16 26.01 -24.49
N ARG A 54 -11.48 26.82 -25.31
CA ARG A 54 -10.38 26.37 -26.17
C ARG A 54 -9.28 25.62 -25.40
N GLU A 55 -9.24 25.73 -24.08
CA GLU A 55 -8.31 25.07 -23.17
C GLU A 55 -8.61 23.57 -22.97
N GLN A 56 -9.76 23.06 -23.44
CA GLN A 56 -10.12 21.64 -23.37
C GLN A 56 -9.90 20.90 -24.71
N GLN A 57 -9.52 21.61 -25.77
CA GLN A 57 -9.22 21.04 -27.09
C GLN A 57 -7.71 20.91 -27.22
N PHE A 58 -7.23 19.68 -27.35
CA PHE A 58 -5.81 19.41 -27.54
C PHE A 58 -5.60 18.63 -28.82
N ARG A 59 -4.50 18.93 -29.50
CA ARG A 59 -4.08 18.16 -30.67
C ARG A 59 -3.24 16.98 -30.23
N ILE A 60 -3.86 15.82 -30.16
CA ILE A 60 -3.31 14.55 -29.70
C ILE A 60 -2.84 13.76 -30.92
N GLY A 61 -1.53 13.68 -31.16
CA GLY A 61 -0.99 12.95 -32.31
C GLY A 61 -1.55 13.43 -33.66
N GLY A 62 -1.85 14.72 -33.78
CA GLY A 62 -2.47 15.32 -34.95
C GLY A 62 -4.00 15.36 -34.95
N ILE A 63 -4.66 14.74 -33.97
CA ILE A 63 -6.12 14.65 -33.83
C ILE A 63 -6.60 15.65 -32.78
N ASP A 64 -7.59 16.48 -33.12
CA ASP A 64 -8.22 17.35 -32.14
C ASP A 64 -9.12 16.52 -31.22
N LYS A 65 -8.77 16.43 -29.93
CA LYS A 65 -9.49 15.69 -28.91
C LYS A 65 -10.03 16.66 -27.86
N VAL A 66 -11.27 16.42 -27.47
CA VAL A 66 -11.93 17.12 -26.37
C VAL A 66 -12.06 16.16 -25.20
N PHE A 67 -11.58 16.56 -24.03
CA PHE A 67 -11.75 15.76 -22.82
C PHE A 67 -13.22 15.72 -22.42
N LYS A 68 -13.72 14.52 -22.14
CA LYS A 68 -15.06 14.29 -21.63
C LYS A 68 -15.06 14.27 -20.11
N PRO A 69 -16.16 14.70 -19.46
CA PRO A 69 -16.31 14.56 -18.01
C PRO A 69 -16.03 13.12 -17.56
N PRO A 70 -15.21 12.90 -16.52
CA PRO A 70 -14.98 11.58 -16.00
C PRO A 70 -16.26 11.07 -15.31
N LYS A 71 -16.71 9.89 -15.72
CA LYS A 71 -17.70 9.13 -14.97
C LYS A 71 -17.07 8.34 -13.84
N LYS A 72 -15.81 7.92 -14.04
CA LYS A 72 -15.09 7.04 -13.12
C LYS A 72 -13.61 7.39 -13.06
N ILE A 73 -13.05 7.40 -11.86
CA ILE A 73 -11.62 7.46 -11.59
C ILE A 73 -11.20 6.14 -10.95
N ILE A 74 -10.23 5.47 -11.54
CA ILE A 74 -9.69 4.19 -11.07
C ILE A 74 -8.30 4.46 -10.49
N LEU A 75 -8.14 4.17 -9.21
CA LEU A 75 -6.88 4.19 -8.48
C LEU A 75 -6.32 2.76 -8.46
N LEU A 76 -5.31 2.50 -9.28
CA LEU A 76 -4.87 1.16 -9.68
C LEU A 76 -3.63 0.68 -8.93
N GLY A 77 -3.78 0.52 -7.62
CA GLY A 77 -2.78 -0.01 -6.69
C GLY A 77 -1.59 0.90 -6.45
N ASP A 78 -0.89 0.63 -5.34
CA ASP A 78 0.26 1.39 -4.83
C ASP A 78 -0.04 2.90 -4.73
N ILE A 79 -1.27 3.20 -4.30
CA ILE A 79 -1.73 4.57 -4.07
C ILE A 79 -1.19 5.07 -2.73
N LEU A 80 -1.15 4.19 -1.73
CA LEU A 80 -0.65 4.46 -0.39
C LEU A 80 0.67 3.69 -0.15
N GLU A 81 1.62 4.29 0.56
CA GLU A 81 2.93 3.69 0.84
C GLU A 81 3.02 3.21 2.30
N PHE A 82 2.41 2.06 2.61
CA PHE A 82 2.49 1.50 3.98
C PHE A 82 3.79 0.73 4.23
N TRP A 83 4.43 0.21 3.19
CA TRP A 83 5.64 -0.62 3.31
C TRP A 83 6.89 0.19 3.65
N ALA A 84 7.07 1.33 2.99
CA ALA A 84 8.27 2.16 3.07
C ALA A 84 7.94 3.63 3.36
N SER A 85 6.95 3.86 4.24
CA SER A 85 6.54 5.21 4.66
C SER A 85 7.73 6.10 5.06
N ARG A 86 7.64 7.38 4.70
CA ARG A 86 8.63 8.41 5.01
C ARG A 86 8.92 8.41 6.51
N CYS A 87 10.20 8.45 6.85
CA CYS A 87 10.68 8.38 8.23
C CYS A 87 10.19 7.14 9.02
N ARG A 88 9.67 6.09 8.35
CA ARG A 88 9.03 4.92 8.95
C ARG A 88 7.84 5.29 9.83
N ASN A 89 7.09 6.31 9.41
CA ASN A 89 5.90 6.75 10.11
C ASN A 89 4.70 6.73 9.15
N ARG A 90 3.80 5.75 9.36
CA ARG A 90 2.56 5.62 8.60
C ARG A 90 1.59 6.80 8.76
N ASP A 91 1.78 7.68 9.76
CA ASP A 91 0.98 8.90 9.89
C ASP A 91 1.12 9.79 8.64
N TYR A 92 2.29 9.77 7.97
CA TYR A 92 2.49 10.51 6.73
C TYR A 92 1.66 9.97 5.56
N VAL A 93 1.32 8.69 5.55
CA VAL A 93 0.39 8.12 4.56
C VAL A 93 -0.96 8.78 4.68
N THR A 94 -1.48 8.90 5.91
CA THR A 94 -2.75 9.58 6.16
C THR A 94 -2.67 11.06 5.81
N LEU A 95 -1.60 11.75 6.21
CA LEU A 95 -1.43 13.19 5.95
C LEU A 95 -1.37 13.50 4.45
N ASP A 96 -0.61 12.72 3.69
CA ASP A 96 -0.43 12.94 2.25
C ASP A 96 -1.66 12.47 1.45
N ALA A 97 -2.44 11.50 1.96
CA ALA A 97 -3.70 11.05 1.36
C ALA A 97 -4.91 11.96 1.64
N LEU A 98 -4.95 12.65 2.78
CA LEU A 98 -6.15 13.37 3.22
C LEU A 98 -6.71 14.32 2.16
N LYS A 99 -5.84 15.15 1.56
CA LYS A 99 -6.27 16.17 0.60
C LYS A 99 -6.70 15.57 -0.76
N PRO A 100 -5.93 14.67 -1.41
CA PRO A 100 -6.39 14.00 -2.61
C PRO A 100 -7.72 13.27 -2.46
N PHE A 101 -7.92 12.53 -1.37
CA PHE A 101 -9.16 11.78 -1.15
C PHE A 101 -10.34 12.69 -0.86
N ALA A 102 -10.14 13.79 -0.14
CA ALA A 102 -11.18 14.81 0.03
C ALA A 102 -11.61 15.42 -1.32
N GLN A 103 -10.65 15.72 -2.20
CA GLN A 103 -10.97 16.22 -3.55
C GLN A 103 -11.71 15.17 -4.39
N LEU A 104 -11.26 13.91 -4.38
CA LEU A 104 -11.94 12.81 -5.07
C LEU A 104 -13.39 12.65 -4.59
N GLN A 105 -13.66 12.82 -3.29
CA GLN A 105 -15.01 12.76 -2.73
C GLN A 105 -15.91 13.90 -3.25
N GLU A 106 -15.35 15.08 -3.51
CA GLU A 106 -16.09 16.24 -4.02
C GLU A 106 -16.40 16.13 -5.52
N MET A 107 -15.57 15.41 -6.29
CA MET A 107 -15.73 15.25 -7.75
C MET A 107 -17.03 14.50 -8.12
N ASP A 108 -17.62 14.86 -9.26
CA ASP A 108 -18.88 14.27 -9.74
C ASP A 108 -18.65 13.00 -10.56
N CYS A 109 -17.99 12.01 -9.95
CA CYS A 109 -17.65 10.74 -10.56
C CYS A 109 -17.56 9.63 -9.52
N ASP A 110 -17.62 8.38 -9.97
CA ASP A 110 -17.31 7.22 -9.15
C ASP A 110 -15.80 7.09 -8.94
N VAL A 111 -15.40 6.51 -7.81
CA VAL A 111 -14.02 6.15 -7.52
C VAL A 111 -13.93 4.65 -7.31
N VAL A 112 -13.04 4.00 -8.04
CA VAL A 112 -12.70 2.59 -7.87
C VAL A 112 -11.27 2.51 -7.37
N TYR A 113 -11.08 1.97 -6.16
CA TYR A 113 -9.77 1.71 -5.59
C TYR A 113 -9.44 0.23 -5.76
N VAL A 114 -8.42 -0.09 -6.55
CA VAL A 114 -7.88 -1.45 -6.68
C VAL A 114 -6.61 -1.51 -5.85
N THR A 115 -6.50 -2.48 -4.94
CA THR A 115 -5.30 -2.61 -4.09
C THR A 115 -4.09 -3.14 -4.87
N GLY A 116 -2.93 -2.57 -4.56
CA GLY A 116 -1.60 -3.02 -4.97
C GLY A 116 -0.88 -3.72 -3.83
N ASN A 117 0.42 -3.92 -3.98
CA ASN A 117 1.21 -4.61 -2.96
C ASN A 117 1.63 -3.68 -1.81
N HIS A 118 1.89 -2.39 -2.07
CA HIS A 118 2.28 -1.42 -1.03
C HIS A 118 1.11 -0.98 -0.15
N ASP A 119 -0.12 -1.17 -0.62
CA ASP A 119 -1.36 -0.79 0.05
C ASP A 119 -2.32 -1.96 0.28
N GLU A 120 -1.80 -3.19 0.32
CA GLU A 120 -2.59 -4.40 0.63
C GLU A 120 -3.27 -4.33 2.01
N ASP A 121 -2.75 -3.55 2.97
CA ASP A 121 -3.37 -3.33 4.28
C ASP A 121 -4.83 -2.81 4.16
N VAL A 122 -5.17 -2.15 3.05
CA VAL A 122 -6.54 -1.67 2.78
C VAL A 122 -7.52 -2.83 2.54
N GLU A 123 -7.04 -3.99 2.08
CA GLU A 123 -7.86 -5.20 1.87
C GLU A 123 -8.50 -5.71 3.16
N GLU A 124 -7.89 -5.44 4.32
CA GLU A 124 -8.42 -5.85 5.63
C GLU A 124 -9.79 -5.23 5.91
N ILE A 125 -10.13 -4.08 5.29
CA ILE A 125 -11.46 -3.48 5.35
C ILE A 125 -12.50 -4.37 4.67
N ILE A 126 -12.16 -4.95 3.52
CA ILE A 126 -13.01 -5.89 2.78
C ILE A 126 -13.21 -7.15 3.64
N ASP A 127 -12.12 -7.71 4.15
CA ASP A 127 -12.14 -8.94 4.95
C ASP A 127 -12.96 -8.75 6.24
N ALA A 128 -12.82 -7.60 6.92
CA ALA A 128 -13.62 -7.25 8.09
C ALA A 128 -15.12 -7.13 7.78
N ALA A 129 -15.47 -6.46 6.68
CA ALA A 129 -16.87 -6.33 6.27
C ALA A 129 -17.47 -7.68 5.83
N ASN A 130 -16.69 -8.53 5.16
CA ASN A 130 -17.06 -9.90 4.83
C ASN A 130 -17.27 -10.74 6.09
N PHE A 131 -16.45 -10.58 7.13
CA PHE A 131 -16.62 -11.28 8.40
C PHE A 131 -17.95 -10.91 9.08
N GLU A 132 -18.33 -9.64 9.08
CA GLU A 132 -19.64 -9.20 9.58
C GLU A 132 -20.80 -9.80 8.77
N ASN A 133 -20.63 -9.93 7.45
CA ASN A 133 -21.62 -10.48 6.53
C ASN A 133 -21.67 -12.01 6.48
N LYS A 134 -20.58 -12.73 6.83
CA LYS A 134 -20.54 -14.22 6.90
C LYS A 134 -21.55 -14.77 7.90
N LYS A 135 -21.99 -13.97 8.88
CA LYS A 135 -23.15 -14.28 9.73
C LYS A 135 -24.48 -14.42 8.96
N LYS A 136 -24.53 -14.06 7.67
CA LYS A 136 -25.72 -13.98 6.82
C LYS A 136 -25.66 -14.85 5.54
N THR A 137 -24.83 -15.91 5.51
CA THR A 137 -24.79 -16.93 4.42
C THR A 137 -24.53 -16.40 2.99
N SER A 138 -23.89 -15.24 2.85
CA SER A 138 -23.52 -14.71 1.52
C SER A 138 -22.12 -15.15 1.10
N PRO A 139 -21.86 -15.37 -0.21
CA PRO A 139 -20.52 -15.64 -0.72
C PRO A 139 -19.57 -14.49 -0.39
N GLU A 140 -18.29 -14.82 -0.21
CA GLU A 140 -17.22 -13.85 0.02
C GLU A 140 -17.07 -12.95 -1.19
N LYS A 141 -17.07 -11.63 -0.96
CA LYS A 141 -16.91 -10.64 -2.02
C LYS A 141 -15.48 -10.15 -2.06
N ASP A 142 -14.92 -10.04 -3.27
CA ASP A 142 -13.61 -9.43 -3.51
C ASP A 142 -13.69 -7.89 -3.56
N SER A 143 -14.86 -7.31 -3.27
CA SER A 143 -15.12 -5.88 -3.33
C SER A 143 -16.12 -5.40 -2.27
N ILE A 144 -16.05 -4.11 -1.93
CA ILE A 144 -17.02 -3.42 -1.08
C ILE A 144 -17.22 -1.97 -1.51
N ASP A 145 -18.45 -1.50 -1.34
CA ASP A 145 -18.80 -0.10 -1.51
C ASP A 145 -18.63 0.61 -0.16
N LEU A 146 -17.60 1.45 -0.05
CA LEU A 146 -17.28 2.14 1.20
C LEU A 146 -18.29 3.25 1.50
N PHE A 147 -18.75 3.97 0.48
CA PHE A 147 -19.85 4.91 0.60
C PHE A 147 -20.57 5.13 -0.72
N THR A 148 -21.85 5.49 -0.60
CA THR A 148 -22.68 5.97 -1.70
C THR A 148 -23.32 7.28 -1.29
N GLN A 149 -23.01 8.38 -1.98
CA GLN A 149 -23.59 9.70 -1.73
C GLN A 149 -24.02 10.32 -3.05
N ASN A 150 -25.27 10.75 -3.15
CA ASN A 150 -25.80 11.45 -4.33
C ASN A 150 -25.48 10.74 -5.65
N THR A 151 -25.71 9.43 -5.72
CA THR A 151 -25.37 8.54 -6.86
C THR A 151 -23.89 8.26 -7.10
N LYS A 152 -22.97 8.93 -6.40
CA LYS A 152 -21.54 8.67 -6.46
C LYS A 152 -21.17 7.46 -5.61
N LYS A 153 -20.28 6.64 -6.12
CA LYS A 153 -19.84 5.41 -5.49
C LYS A 153 -18.32 5.42 -5.26
N PHE A 154 -17.89 5.14 -4.03
CA PHE A 154 -16.51 4.77 -3.75
C PHE A 154 -16.45 3.28 -3.47
N SER A 155 -15.81 2.54 -4.36
CA SER A 155 -15.67 1.08 -4.30
C SER A 155 -14.22 0.70 -4.09
N LEU A 156 -14.00 -0.34 -3.28
CA LEU A 156 -12.71 -0.91 -2.97
C LEU A 156 -12.70 -2.36 -3.46
N HIS A 157 -11.70 -2.71 -4.27
CA HIS A 157 -11.54 -4.01 -4.90
C HIS A 157 -10.19 -4.64 -4.55
N LYS A 158 -10.23 -5.92 -4.18
CA LYS A 158 -9.06 -6.72 -3.83
C LYS A 158 -8.29 -7.09 -5.10
N LYS A 159 -7.14 -6.46 -5.32
CA LYS A 159 -6.12 -6.79 -6.34
C LYS A 159 -6.53 -6.57 -7.80
N HIS A 160 -7.82 -6.62 -8.14
CA HIS A 160 -8.30 -6.57 -9.51
C HIS A 160 -9.74 -6.04 -9.62
N TYR A 161 -10.03 -5.42 -10.77
CA TYR A 161 -11.38 -5.02 -11.20
C TYR A 161 -11.58 -5.51 -12.64
N ILE A 162 -12.31 -6.63 -12.82
CA ILE A 162 -12.33 -7.41 -14.07
C ILE A 162 -13.78 -7.70 -14.53
N PRO A 163 -14.09 -7.57 -15.84
CA PRO A 163 -15.34 -7.98 -16.47
C PRO A 163 -15.78 -9.41 -16.13
N GLY A 164 -17.06 -9.58 -15.78
CA GLY A 164 -17.73 -10.89 -15.76
C GLY A 164 -17.58 -11.72 -14.48
N ARG A 165 -16.66 -11.38 -13.58
CA ARG A 165 -16.63 -11.96 -12.23
C ARG A 165 -17.62 -11.17 -11.37
N ASN A 166 -18.76 -11.77 -11.03
CA ASN A 166 -19.86 -11.13 -10.27
C ASN A 166 -20.51 -9.88 -10.93
N GLY A 167 -20.36 -9.70 -12.24
CA GLY A 167 -20.85 -8.50 -12.96
C GLY A 167 -19.97 -7.26 -12.79
N GLU A 168 -18.77 -7.40 -12.18
CA GLU A 168 -17.79 -6.33 -12.08
C GLU A 168 -17.07 -6.11 -13.42
N GLY A 169 -16.36 -4.98 -13.57
CA GLY A 169 -15.59 -4.61 -14.77
C GLY A 169 -16.14 -3.37 -15.49
N LEU A 170 -15.49 -3.00 -16.60
CA LEU A 170 -15.82 -1.79 -17.36
C LEU A 170 -16.00 -2.10 -18.84
N GLU A 171 -17.07 -1.58 -19.44
CA GLU A 171 -17.27 -1.57 -20.88
C GLU A 171 -17.35 -0.13 -21.41
N VAL A 172 -16.53 0.19 -22.41
CA VAL A 172 -16.54 1.51 -23.07
C VAL A 172 -16.48 1.32 -24.58
N GLY A 173 -17.48 1.81 -25.31
CA GLY A 173 -17.50 1.70 -26.78
C GLY A 173 -17.45 0.27 -27.31
N GLY A 174 -18.01 -0.70 -26.57
CA GLY A 174 -17.96 -2.13 -26.91
C GLY A 174 -16.63 -2.82 -26.62
N VAL A 175 -15.71 -2.15 -25.91
CA VAL A 175 -14.44 -2.70 -25.44
C VAL A 175 -14.53 -3.02 -23.95
N HIS A 176 -14.14 -4.24 -23.57
CA HIS A 176 -14.09 -4.68 -22.18
C HIS A 176 -12.69 -4.43 -21.59
N TYR A 177 -12.64 -3.75 -20.44
CA TYR A 177 -11.39 -3.41 -19.75
C TYR A 177 -11.29 -4.13 -18.41
N ALA A 178 -10.15 -4.76 -18.17
CA ALA A 178 -9.73 -5.27 -16.87
C ALA A 178 -8.63 -4.39 -16.29
N PHE A 179 -8.66 -4.23 -14.98
CA PHE A 179 -7.69 -3.42 -14.23
C PHE A 179 -7.04 -4.30 -13.18
N LEU A 180 -5.71 -4.39 -13.23
CA LEU A 180 -4.88 -5.15 -12.30
C LEU A 180 -3.79 -4.22 -11.79
N HIS A 181 -3.33 -4.33 -10.54
CA HIS A 181 -2.16 -3.53 -10.15
C HIS A 181 -0.90 -3.95 -10.92
N GLY A 182 -0.63 -5.25 -11.06
CA GLY A 182 0.50 -5.77 -11.86
C GLY A 182 1.53 -6.55 -11.05
N HIS A 183 1.53 -6.45 -9.72
CA HIS A 183 2.33 -7.35 -8.86
C HIS A 183 2.01 -8.83 -9.13
N GLN A 184 0.80 -9.14 -9.64
CA GLN A 184 0.38 -10.45 -10.12
C GLN A 184 1.28 -11.08 -11.20
N PHE A 185 2.14 -10.27 -11.83
CA PHE A 185 3.13 -10.72 -12.82
C PHE A 185 4.47 -11.10 -12.19
N ASP A 186 4.69 -10.86 -10.89
CA ASP A 186 5.94 -11.18 -10.21
C ASP A 186 6.14 -12.69 -10.04
N GLN A 187 7.37 -13.16 -10.30
CA GLN A 187 7.72 -14.58 -10.26
C GLN A 187 7.72 -15.18 -8.85
N GLN A 188 7.97 -14.35 -7.83
CA GLN A 188 8.14 -14.80 -6.46
C GLN A 188 7.26 -14.01 -5.51
N GLN A 189 6.05 -14.53 -5.30
CA GLN A 189 5.09 -14.07 -4.33
C GLN A 189 5.05 -15.01 -3.13
N LEU A 190 6.21 -15.38 -2.58
CA LEU A 190 6.31 -16.38 -1.50
C LEU A 190 5.45 -16.01 -0.27
N PRO A 191 5.44 -14.76 0.23
CA PRO A 191 4.57 -14.38 1.35
C PRO A 191 3.09 -14.62 1.03
N TYR A 192 2.66 -14.29 -0.19
CA TYR A 192 1.28 -14.51 -0.65
C TYR A 192 0.95 -15.99 -0.78
N SER A 193 1.85 -16.80 -1.35
CA SER A 193 1.62 -18.23 -1.52
C SER A 193 1.50 -18.93 -0.17
N ILE A 194 2.30 -18.53 0.82
CA ILE A 194 2.17 -19.00 2.20
C ILE A 194 0.85 -18.52 2.79
N GLY A 195 0.50 -17.26 2.56
CA GLY A 195 -0.75 -16.66 3.04
C GLY A 195 -2.00 -17.39 2.53
N GLU A 196 -2.05 -17.70 1.23
CA GLU A 196 -3.10 -18.51 0.61
C GLU A 196 -3.17 -19.91 1.24
N CYS A 197 -2.03 -20.57 1.47
CA CYS A 197 -1.98 -21.89 2.12
C CYS A 197 -2.55 -21.87 3.54
N ILE A 198 -2.26 -20.84 4.32
CA ILE A 198 -2.71 -20.73 5.71
C ILE A 198 -4.10 -20.09 5.85
N GLY A 199 -4.69 -19.61 4.75
CA GLY A 199 -5.98 -18.90 4.74
C GLY A 199 -5.94 -17.57 5.52
N ALA A 200 -4.75 -16.99 5.69
CA ALA A 200 -4.53 -15.75 6.44
C ALA A 200 -3.35 -15.01 5.83
N ARG A 201 -3.34 -13.68 5.95
CA ARG A 201 -2.22 -12.86 5.44
C ARG A 201 -0.91 -13.27 6.13
N PHE A 202 0.12 -13.58 5.33
CA PHE A 202 1.45 -13.90 5.82
C PHE A 202 2.46 -12.88 5.27
N ASP A 203 2.62 -11.77 5.99
CA ASP A 203 3.72 -10.83 5.75
C ASP A 203 4.39 -10.50 7.10
N PRO A 204 5.43 -11.27 7.47
CA PRO A 204 6.12 -11.06 8.75
C PRO A 204 6.80 -9.69 8.80
N ILE A 205 7.15 -9.09 7.65
CA ILE A 205 7.80 -7.79 7.63
C ILE A 205 6.77 -6.69 7.86
N SER A 206 5.59 -6.78 7.25
CA SER A 206 4.48 -5.86 7.55
C SER A 206 4.09 -5.90 9.03
N TYR A 207 3.97 -7.10 9.62
CA TYR A 207 3.67 -7.25 11.05
C TYR A 207 4.74 -6.59 11.95
N ILE A 208 6.02 -6.76 11.61
CA ILE A 208 7.11 -6.08 12.33
C ILE A 208 7.04 -4.56 12.13
N ALA A 209 6.68 -4.10 10.93
CA ALA A 209 6.48 -2.69 10.64
C ALA A 209 5.33 -2.08 11.45
N ASP A 210 4.26 -2.83 11.71
CA ASP A 210 3.15 -2.40 12.57
C ASP A 210 3.62 -2.18 14.00
N ILE A 211 4.40 -3.11 14.56
CA ILE A 211 4.98 -2.98 15.90
C ILE A 211 5.89 -1.75 15.95
N ALA A 212 6.74 -1.55 14.93
CA ALA A 212 7.63 -0.39 14.83
C ALA A 212 6.86 0.95 14.73
N ASN A 213 5.63 0.93 14.19
CA ASN A 213 4.76 2.10 14.08
C ASN A 213 3.90 2.38 15.31
N THR A 214 4.02 1.59 16.38
CA THR A 214 3.37 1.93 17.66
C THR A 214 3.92 3.24 18.25
N GLN A 215 3.09 3.96 19.02
CA GLN A 215 3.51 5.23 19.63
C GLN A 215 4.75 5.09 20.54
N ALA A 216 4.94 3.92 21.16
CA ALA A 216 6.09 3.63 21.98
C ALA A 216 7.35 3.42 21.13
N ALA A 217 7.28 2.58 20.09
CA ALA A 217 8.41 2.26 19.23
C ALA A 217 8.88 3.46 18.39
N LYS A 218 7.95 4.34 17.95
CA LYS A 218 8.25 5.58 17.20
C LYS A 218 9.22 6.52 17.93
N LYS A 219 9.33 6.44 19.26
CA LYS A 219 10.27 7.25 20.06
C LYS A 219 11.69 6.70 20.07
N VAL A 220 11.89 5.47 19.61
CA VAL A 220 13.19 4.78 19.60
C VAL A 220 13.85 5.00 18.24
N THR A 221 14.98 5.71 18.23
CA THR A 221 15.78 5.88 17.00
C THR A 221 16.56 4.60 16.68
N PRO A 222 17.02 4.38 15.42
CA PRO A 222 17.83 3.21 15.08
C PRO A 222 19.11 3.10 15.91
N VAL A 223 19.71 4.23 16.29
CA VAL A 223 20.91 4.27 17.14
C VAL A 223 20.59 3.77 18.54
N ILE A 224 19.49 4.23 19.13
CA ILE A 224 19.04 3.77 20.45
C ILE A 224 18.68 2.29 20.39
N ALA A 225 17.96 1.85 19.35
CA ALA A 225 17.62 0.45 19.15
C ALA A 225 18.87 -0.44 19.05
N GLY A 226 19.88 -0.02 18.29
CA GLY A 226 21.17 -0.71 18.21
C GLY A 226 21.88 -0.81 19.56
N ALA A 227 21.92 0.28 20.33
CA ALA A 227 22.48 0.28 21.68
C ALA A 227 21.74 -0.68 22.62
N LEU A 228 20.41 -0.70 22.58
CA LEU A 228 19.58 -1.61 23.38
C LEU A 228 19.86 -3.08 23.05
N VAL A 229 20.02 -3.43 21.78
CA VAL A 229 20.39 -4.79 21.35
C VAL A 229 21.80 -5.16 21.82
N VAL A 230 22.78 -4.25 21.72
CA VAL A 230 24.15 -4.51 22.22
C VAL A 230 24.14 -4.75 23.73
N ILE A 231 23.41 -3.94 24.49
CA ILE A 231 23.23 -4.13 25.94
C ILE A 231 22.57 -5.48 26.21
N TRP A 232 21.54 -5.86 25.45
CA TRP A 232 20.86 -7.15 25.59
C TRP A 232 21.81 -8.33 25.35
N ILE A 233 22.64 -8.29 24.30
CA ILE A 233 23.65 -9.32 24.03
C ILE A 233 24.67 -9.39 25.17
N ALA A 234 25.16 -8.24 25.65
CA ALA A 234 26.10 -8.20 26.77
C ALA A 234 25.52 -8.84 28.04
N LEU A 235 24.25 -8.54 28.35
CA LEU A 235 23.53 -9.15 29.47
C LEU A 235 23.33 -10.66 29.29
N ALA A 236 23.04 -11.11 28.06
CA ALA A 236 22.91 -12.54 27.75
C ALA A 236 24.24 -13.30 27.94
N VAL A 237 25.36 -12.71 27.52
CA VAL A 237 26.70 -13.27 27.74
C VAL A 237 27.03 -13.35 29.24
N VAL A 238 26.68 -12.31 30.00
CA VAL A 238 26.84 -12.30 31.46
C VAL A 238 25.97 -13.37 32.11
N LEU A 239 24.74 -13.58 31.65
CA LEU A 239 23.85 -14.66 32.12
C LEU A 239 24.44 -16.05 31.88
N GLY A 240 25.13 -16.25 30.75
CA GLY A 240 25.81 -17.51 30.43
C GLY A 240 27.05 -17.78 31.29
N ASN A 241 27.74 -16.73 31.74
CA ASN A 241 28.97 -16.81 32.53
C ASN A 241 28.69 -16.65 34.04
N ARG A 242 28.11 -17.69 34.64
CA ARG A 242 27.70 -17.72 36.05
C ARG A 242 28.83 -17.49 37.07
N GLU A 243 30.09 -17.60 36.67
CA GLU A 243 31.26 -17.39 37.55
C GLU A 243 31.50 -15.91 37.89
N ASN A 244 30.91 -14.97 37.15
CA ASN A 244 31.08 -13.52 37.36
C ASN A 244 30.03 -12.91 38.29
N GLY A 245 29.78 -13.52 39.45
CA GLY A 245 28.76 -13.09 40.43
C GLY A 245 28.74 -11.57 40.72
N PRO A 246 29.88 -10.91 41.03
CA PRO A 246 29.92 -9.47 41.29
C PRO A 246 29.49 -8.60 40.11
N LEU A 247 29.85 -8.99 38.88
CA LEU A 247 29.48 -8.27 37.66
C LEU A 247 27.98 -8.42 37.37
N VAL A 248 27.44 -9.63 37.53
CA VAL A 248 26.00 -9.89 37.39
C VAL A 248 25.23 -9.01 38.39
N SER A 249 25.72 -8.88 39.63
CA SER A 249 25.09 -8.03 40.65
C SER A 249 25.15 -6.54 40.35
N ALA A 250 26.29 -6.03 39.89
CA ALA A 250 26.40 -4.64 39.48
C ALA A 250 25.44 -4.32 38.31
N LEU A 251 25.37 -5.20 37.30
CA LEU A 251 24.49 -5.03 36.14
C LEU A 251 23.00 -5.15 36.52
N THR A 252 22.65 -6.07 37.43
CA THR A 252 21.28 -6.19 37.96
C THR A 252 20.83 -4.91 38.63
N LEU A 253 21.71 -4.28 39.43
CA LEU A 253 21.40 -3.03 40.12
C LEU A 253 21.26 -1.85 39.15
N ILE A 254 22.16 -1.73 38.18
CA ILE A 254 22.09 -0.68 37.16
C ILE A 254 20.82 -0.83 36.34
N LEU A 255 20.56 -2.02 35.78
CA LEU A 255 19.41 -2.26 34.91
C LEU A 255 18.09 -2.17 35.67
N GLY A 256 18.03 -2.76 36.87
CA GLY A 256 16.88 -2.64 37.77
C GLY A 256 16.61 -1.18 38.16
N GLY A 257 17.66 -0.42 38.47
CA GLY A 257 17.57 1.01 38.75
C GLY A 257 17.06 1.82 37.57
N VAL A 258 17.52 1.54 36.35
CA VAL A 258 17.03 2.19 35.11
C VAL A 258 15.56 1.86 34.87
N ILE A 259 15.13 0.60 35.06
CA ILE A 259 13.72 0.20 34.92
C ILE A 259 12.86 0.92 35.96
N VAL A 260 13.28 0.95 37.22
CA VAL A 260 12.57 1.67 38.30
C VAL A 260 12.50 3.15 38.00
N ALA A 261 13.60 3.79 37.61
CA ALA A 261 13.63 5.20 37.26
C ALA A 261 12.74 5.50 36.04
N SER A 262 12.71 4.61 35.05
CA SER A 262 11.83 4.73 33.89
C SER A 262 10.35 4.63 34.30
N LEU A 263 9.98 3.64 35.11
CA LEU A 263 8.62 3.49 35.65
C LEU A 263 8.19 4.72 36.46
N VAL A 264 9.06 5.22 37.34
CA VAL A 264 8.80 6.43 38.13
C VAL A 264 8.64 7.65 37.21
N ASN A 265 9.51 7.80 36.21
CA ASN A 265 9.42 8.90 35.26
C ASN A 265 8.13 8.82 34.41
N THR A 266 7.71 7.62 34.00
CA THR A 266 6.41 7.40 33.35
C THR A 266 5.27 7.83 34.27
N VAL A 267 5.28 7.43 35.54
CA VAL A 267 4.28 7.84 36.54
C VAL A 267 4.22 9.37 36.69
N VAL A 268 5.37 10.04 36.81
CA VAL A 268 5.47 11.50 36.98
C VAL A 268 5.06 12.28 35.73
N LEU A 269 5.49 11.85 34.54
CA LEU A 269 5.17 12.50 33.27
C LEU A 269 3.68 12.35 32.91
N PHE A 270 3.09 11.17 33.12
CA PHE A 270 1.65 10.98 32.94
C PHE A 270 0.83 11.78 33.97
N GLY A 271 1.34 11.95 35.20
CA GLY A 271 0.67 12.74 36.24
C GLY A 271 0.68 14.24 35.99
N SER A 272 1.74 14.77 35.40
CA SER A 272 1.93 16.22 35.16
C SER A 272 1.38 16.69 33.81
N GLY A 273 1.43 15.84 32.76
CA GLY A 273 0.99 16.21 31.42
C GLY A 273 -0.52 16.09 31.18
N CYS A 274 -1.20 15.12 31.80
CA CYS A 274 -2.61 14.81 31.52
C CYS A 274 -3.63 15.65 32.33
N GLN A 275 -3.20 16.41 33.34
CA GLN A 275 -4.13 17.15 34.21
C GLN A 275 -4.78 18.38 33.55
N LYS A 276 -4.31 18.85 32.38
CA LYS A 276 -4.82 20.09 31.79
C LYS A 276 -6.08 19.97 30.94
N LYS A 277 -6.56 18.77 30.56
CA LYS A 277 -7.71 18.62 29.63
C LYS A 277 -8.61 17.39 29.80
N ILE A 278 -8.48 16.59 30.86
CA ILE A 278 -9.16 15.29 30.96
C ILE A 278 -10.29 15.32 32.02
N SER A 279 -11.44 14.75 31.66
CA SER A 279 -12.63 14.65 32.54
C SER A 279 -12.34 13.81 33.80
N ILE A 280 -12.98 14.16 34.92
CA ILE A 280 -12.77 13.51 36.25
C ILE A 280 -12.94 11.98 36.20
N LEU A 281 -13.78 11.45 35.30
CA LEU A 281 -13.97 10.00 35.14
C LEU A 281 -12.76 9.26 34.54
N GLN A 282 -11.91 9.95 33.78
CA GLN A 282 -10.70 9.36 33.16
C GLN A 282 -9.45 9.51 34.03
N VAL A 283 -9.50 10.32 35.09
CA VAL A 283 -8.36 10.55 36.01
C VAL A 283 -8.14 9.37 36.97
N ARG A 284 -9.22 8.70 37.41
CA ARG A 284 -9.14 7.60 38.40
C ARG A 284 -8.36 6.37 37.91
N PRO A 285 -8.57 5.85 36.67
CA PRO A 285 -7.79 4.72 36.17
C PRO A 285 -6.30 5.03 36.05
N ILE A 286 -5.95 6.27 35.68
CA ILE A 286 -4.56 6.72 35.56
C ILE A 286 -3.90 6.75 36.94
N GLN A 287 -4.58 7.29 37.96
CA GLN A 287 -4.07 7.31 39.34
C GLN A 287 -3.90 5.90 39.92
N ILE A 288 -4.84 4.98 39.62
CA ILE A 288 -4.73 3.57 40.02
C ILE A 288 -3.50 2.94 39.35
N LEU A 289 -3.32 3.14 38.04
CA LEU A 289 -2.17 2.62 37.30
C LEU A 289 -0.84 3.18 37.83
N GLN A 290 -0.82 4.47 38.23
CA GLN A 290 0.32 5.10 38.88
C GLN A 290 0.64 4.48 40.24
N GLY A 291 -0.38 4.26 41.07
CA GLY A 291 -0.23 3.60 42.36
C GLY A 291 0.30 2.16 42.21
N VAL A 292 -0.22 1.42 41.23
CA VAL A 292 0.25 0.07 40.88
C VAL A 292 1.71 0.09 40.43
N ALA A 293 2.08 1.01 39.52
CA ALA A 293 3.46 1.13 39.06
C ALA A 293 4.44 1.51 40.18
N ALA A 294 4.05 2.43 41.07
CA ALA A 294 4.85 2.82 42.24
C ALA A 294 5.01 1.65 43.22
N PHE A 295 3.95 0.88 43.47
CA PHE A 295 4.01 -0.34 44.29
C PHE A 295 4.98 -1.36 43.70
N PHE A 296 4.90 -1.63 42.39
CA PHE A 296 5.83 -2.56 41.73
C PHE A 296 7.28 -2.05 41.75
N ALA A 297 7.51 -0.75 41.59
CA ALA A 297 8.84 -0.16 41.71
C ALA A 297 9.44 -0.36 43.11
N LEU A 298 8.64 -0.14 44.16
CA LEU A 298 9.06 -0.38 45.55
C LEU A 298 9.30 -1.86 45.81
N LEU A 299 8.41 -2.74 45.35
CA LEU A 299 8.55 -4.18 45.48
C LEU A 299 9.84 -4.67 44.79
N LEU A 300 10.07 -4.23 43.55
CA LEU A 300 11.26 -4.58 42.79
C LEU A 300 12.54 -4.08 43.50
N THR A 301 12.51 -2.87 44.04
CA THR A 301 13.63 -2.33 44.83
C THR A 301 13.91 -3.18 46.07
N GLY A 302 12.86 -3.57 46.81
CA GLY A 302 12.99 -4.47 47.96
C GLY A 302 13.55 -5.84 47.59
N LEU A 303 13.12 -6.41 46.45
CA LEU A 303 13.65 -7.67 45.93
C LEU A 303 15.11 -7.56 45.49
N ILE A 304 15.51 -6.45 44.87
CA ILE A 304 16.92 -6.17 44.51
C ILE A 304 17.77 -6.15 45.78
N LEU A 305 17.34 -5.42 46.81
CA LEU A 305 18.05 -5.35 48.09
C LEU A 305 18.10 -6.72 48.80
N LEU A 306 17.03 -7.49 48.77
CA LEU A 306 17.00 -8.85 49.34
C LEU A 306 17.92 -9.83 48.60
N GLY A 307 18.03 -9.69 47.27
CA GLY A 307 18.93 -10.48 46.44
C GLY A 307 20.40 -10.35 46.85
N PHE A 308 20.83 -9.21 47.39
CA PHE A 308 22.19 -9.05 47.93
C PHE A 308 22.47 -9.95 49.14
N VAL A 309 21.45 -10.24 49.93
CA VAL A 309 21.58 -11.09 51.13
C VAL A 309 21.43 -12.57 50.76
N VAL A 310 20.65 -12.86 49.71
CA VAL A 310 20.26 -14.22 49.34
C VAL A 310 20.61 -14.49 47.86
N PRO A 311 21.77 -15.13 47.58
CA PRO A 311 22.30 -15.27 46.21
C PRO A 311 21.37 -15.95 45.21
N TRP A 312 20.53 -16.91 45.64
CA TRP A 312 19.58 -17.56 44.72
C TRP A 312 18.44 -16.63 44.29
N ILE A 313 18.00 -15.72 45.18
CA ILE A 313 16.99 -14.69 44.86
C ILE A 313 17.56 -13.73 43.82
N HIS A 314 18.84 -13.38 43.94
CA HIS A 314 19.53 -12.54 42.97
C HIS A 314 19.51 -13.12 41.56
N ASN A 315 19.80 -14.42 41.41
CA ASN A 315 19.81 -15.09 40.11
C ASN A 315 18.40 -15.14 39.49
N VAL A 316 17.37 -15.42 40.30
CA VAL A 316 15.98 -15.41 39.83
C VAL A 316 15.55 -14.00 39.42
N LEU A 317 15.89 -12.99 40.22
CA LEU A 317 15.55 -11.61 39.95
C LEU A 317 16.23 -11.07 38.70
N PHE A 318 17.51 -11.38 38.50
CA PHE A 318 18.23 -11.06 37.29
C PHE A 318 17.59 -11.71 36.06
N LEU A 319 17.18 -12.99 36.16
CA LEU A 319 16.49 -13.68 35.07
C LEU A 319 15.15 -13.00 34.73
N VAL A 320 14.37 -12.60 35.73
CA VAL A 320 13.10 -11.88 35.54
C VAL A 320 13.34 -10.52 34.88
N ILE A 321 14.30 -9.74 35.40
CA ILE A 321 14.66 -8.43 34.84
C ILE A 321 15.16 -8.58 33.39
N PHE A 322 16.01 -9.57 33.13
CA PHE A 322 16.51 -9.87 31.80
C PHE A 322 15.39 -10.30 30.86
N ALA A 323 14.42 -11.11 31.31
CA ALA A 323 13.27 -11.50 30.51
C ALA A 323 12.39 -10.28 30.16
N ILE A 324 12.11 -9.40 31.12
CA ILE A 324 11.37 -8.15 30.89
C ILE A 324 12.11 -7.26 29.88
N PHE A 325 13.43 -7.10 30.05
CA PHE A 325 14.26 -6.32 29.14
C PHE A 325 14.32 -6.95 27.74
N SER A 326 14.36 -8.28 27.65
CA SER A 326 14.31 -9.02 26.38
C SER A 326 12.99 -8.77 25.66
N LEU A 327 11.86 -8.79 26.36
CA LEU A 327 10.56 -8.44 25.78
C LEU A 327 10.55 -6.98 25.30
N LEU A 328 11.07 -6.04 26.10
CA LEU A 328 11.19 -4.65 25.68
C LEU A 328 11.99 -4.51 24.38
N VAL A 329 13.16 -5.15 24.32
CA VAL A 329 14.03 -5.15 23.13
C VAL A 329 13.32 -5.79 21.94
N ALA A 330 12.65 -6.93 22.14
CA ALA A 330 11.93 -7.65 21.09
C ALA A 330 10.73 -6.86 20.52
N PHE A 331 10.02 -6.07 21.34
CA PHE A 331 8.86 -5.30 20.90
C PHE A 331 9.18 -3.84 20.52
N THR A 332 10.38 -3.34 20.77
CA THR A 332 10.75 -1.94 20.43
C THR A 332 11.99 -1.85 19.56
N ALA A 333 13.12 -2.36 20.03
CA ALA A 333 14.40 -2.20 19.34
C ALA A 333 14.50 -3.09 18.08
N VAL A 334 14.14 -4.38 18.19
CA VAL A 334 14.21 -5.33 17.07
C VAL A 334 13.34 -4.86 15.90
N PRO A 335 12.06 -4.49 16.08
CA PRO A 335 11.24 -4.01 14.97
C PRO A 335 11.81 -2.78 14.28
N ILE A 336 12.30 -1.81 15.05
CA ILE A 336 12.91 -0.58 14.52
C ILE A 336 14.15 -0.88 13.67
N LEU A 337 14.99 -1.82 14.11
CA LEU A 337 16.16 -2.25 13.34
C LEU A 337 15.77 -3.03 12.08
N VAL A 338 14.80 -3.96 12.19
CA VAL A 338 14.30 -4.72 11.04
C VAL A 338 13.75 -3.77 9.98
N VAL A 339 12.86 -2.83 10.34
CA VAL A 339 12.32 -1.84 9.39
C VAL A 339 13.41 -0.90 8.84
N SER A 340 14.43 -0.55 9.65
CA SER A 340 15.58 0.21 9.15
C SER A 340 16.42 -0.55 8.12
N LEU A 341 16.50 -1.87 8.24
CA LEU A 341 17.22 -2.74 7.33
C LEU A 341 16.34 -3.25 6.18
N GLN A 342 15.02 -3.18 6.33
CA GLN A 342 14.02 -3.64 5.38
C GLN A 342 14.26 -3.09 3.98
N LYS A 343 14.46 -1.77 3.84
CA LYS A 343 14.74 -1.17 2.52
C LYS A 343 16.01 -1.73 1.88
N LYS A 344 17.04 -2.04 2.67
CA LYS A 344 18.28 -2.68 2.18
C LYS A 344 18.04 -4.14 1.80
N PHE A 345 17.28 -4.87 2.61
CA PHE A 345 16.95 -6.27 2.36
C PHE A 345 16.06 -6.42 1.12
N TYR A 346 14.97 -5.66 1.01
CA TYR A 346 14.12 -5.66 -0.17
C TYR A 346 14.84 -5.14 -1.39
N SER A 347 15.63 -4.07 -1.32
CA SER A 347 16.40 -3.64 -2.51
C SER A 347 17.44 -4.68 -2.94
N PHE A 348 18.00 -5.45 -2.01
CA PHE A 348 18.86 -6.60 -2.34
C PHE A 348 18.07 -7.74 -3.00
N TRP A 349 16.89 -8.09 -2.45
CA TRP A 349 16.03 -9.16 -2.97
C TRP A 349 15.38 -8.79 -4.31
N GLN A 350 14.83 -7.58 -4.43
CA GLN A 350 14.20 -7.06 -5.63
C GLN A 350 15.18 -6.97 -6.80
N LYS A 351 16.47 -6.68 -6.57
CA LYS A 351 17.49 -6.74 -7.64
C LYS A 351 17.56 -8.10 -8.33
N THR A 352 17.17 -9.17 -7.65
CA THR A 352 17.18 -10.53 -8.20
C THR A 352 15.83 -11.01 -8.72
N THR A 353 14.71 -10.36 -8.39
CA THR A 353 13.36 -10.90 -8.64
C THR A 353 12.32 -9.90 -9.15
N SER A 354 12.59 -8.60 -9.15
CA SER A 354 11.59 -7.58 -9.46
C SER A 354 11.53 -7.27 -10.94
N ILE A 355 10.30 -7.11 -11.45
CA ILE A 355 10.02 -6.61 -12.80
C ILE A 355 10.01 -5.07 -12.87
N LYS A 356 10.28 -4.36 -11.76
CA LYS A 356 10.33 -2.89 -11.73
C LYS A 356 11.32 -2.36 -12.78
N GLY A 357 10.91 -1.38 -13.56
CA GLY A 357 11.73 -0.88 -14.68
C GLY A 357 11.63 -1.71 -15.96
N SER A 358 10.84 -2.79 -15.98
CA SER A 358 10.67 -3.64 -17.15
C SER A 358 9.54 -3.15 -18.04
N ASP A 359 9.79 -3.18 -19.34
CA ASP A 359 8.77 -3.02 -20.36
C ASP A 359 7.76 -4.18 -20.29
N VAL A 360 6.48 -3.89 -20.56
CA VAL A 360 5.39 -4.84 -20.83
C VAL A 360 5.86 -6.01 -21.71
N GLU A 361 6.70 -5.76 -22.71
CA GLU A 361 7.22 -6.82 -23.60
C GLU A 361 8.10 -7.86 -22.90
N LYS A 362 8.75 -7.50 -21.79
CA LYS A 362 9.55 -8.44 -20.99
C LYS A 362 8.69 -9.25 -20.02
N ILE A 363 7.58 -8.66 -19.60
CA ILE A 363 6.64 -9.25 -18.63
C ILE A 363 5.71 -10.23 -19.34
N ILE A 364 5.31 -9.90 -20.57
CA ILE A 364 4.40 -10.70 -21.38
C ILE A 364 5.22 -11.36 -22.49
N PRO A 365 5.54 -12.67 -22.38
CA PRO A 365 6.34 -13.38 -23.38
C PRO A 365 5.68 -13.35 -24.77
N LYS A 366 6.52 -13.39 -25.82
CA LYS A 366 6.07 -13.39 -27.22
C LYS A 366 5.51 -14.74 -27.69
N GLU A 367 5.92 -15.84 -27.07
CA GLU A 367 5.56 -17.20 -27.49
C GLU A 367 5.85 -18.21 -26.37
N LYS A 368 5.34 -19.43 -26.55
CA LYS A 368 5.31 -20.58 -25.63
C LYS A 368 6.67 -21.12 -25.10
N SER A 369 7.68 -20.28 -24.88
CA SER A 369 8.94 -20.70 -24.25
C SER A 369 8.80 -20.72 -22.72
N SER A 370 8.24 -21.82 -22.21
CA SER A 370 8.49 -22.52 -20.93
C SER A 370 8.91 -21.80 -19.63
N ALA A 371 8.83 -20.47 -19.51
CA ALA A 371 9.28 -19.75 -18.32
C ALA A 371 8.57 -18.39 -18.13
N SER A 372 7.38 -18.24 -18.69
CA SER A 372 6.56 -17.05 -18.49
C SER A 372 5.42 -17.34 -17.52
N ASP A 373 5.52 -16.77 -16.34
CA ASP A 373 4.73 -17.16 -15.17
C ASP A 373 3.36 -16.47 -15.09
N PHE A 374 3.02 -15.59 -16.03
CA PHE A 374 1.68 -15.03 -16.11
C PHE A 374 0.70 -16.09 -16.64
N ASN A 375 -0.13 -16.63 -15.75
CA ASN A 375 -1.22 -17.51 -16.09
C ASN A 375 -2.54 -16.71 -16.23
N PRO A 376 -2.95 -16.34 -17.46
CA PRO A 376 -4.21 -15.62 -17.67
C PRO A 376 -5.45 -16.43 -17.26
N GLU A 377 -5.36 -17.77 -17.23
CA GLU A 377 -6.44 -18.65 -16.78
C GLU A 377 -6.65 -18.50 -15.26
N LYS A 378 -5.58 -18.27 -14.47
CA LYS A 378 -5.67 -18.01 -13.02
C LYS A 378 -6.61 -16.84 -12.71
N TYR A 379 -6.64 -15.83 -13.58
CA TYR A 379 -7.41 -14.61 -13.38
C TYR A 379 -8.72 -14.57 -14.17
N SER A 380 -9.08 -15.65 -14.90
CA SER A 380 -10.31 -15.73 -15.72
C SER A 380 -10.57 -14.48 -16.57
N LEU A 381 -9.50 -13.85 -17.07
CA LEU A 381 -9.55 -12.53 -17.70
C LEU A 381 -10.31 -12.57 -19.02
N THR A 382 -11.56 -12.11 -19.06
CA THR A 382 -12.41 -12.03 -20.26
C THR A 382 -12.31 -10.70 -21.02
N ALA A 383 -11.44 -9.79 -20.57
CA ALA A 383 -11.31 -8.45 -21.13
C ALA A 383 -10.52 -8.40 -22.45
N ASP A 384 -10.85 -7.42 -23.29
CA ASP A 384 -10.14 -7.08 -24.53
C ASP A 384 -8.84 -6.31 -24.22
N VAL A 385 -8.86 -5.53 -23.13
CA VAL A 385 -7.73 -4.71 -22.68
C VAL A 385 -7.46 -4.91 -21.20
N VAL A 386 -6.20 -5.08 -20.84
CA VAL A 386 -5.71 -5.09 -19.46
C VAL A 386 -4.91 -3.81 -19.21
N VAL A 387 -5.38 -3.00 -18.28
CA VAL A 387 -4.68 -1.83 -17.76
C VAL A 387 -4.02 -2.21 -16.44
N PHE A 388 -2.74 -1.87 -16.27
CA PHE A 388 -2.01 -2.20 -15.04
C PHE A 388 -0.94 -1.18 -14.65
N GLY A 389 -0.59 -1.14 -13.36
CA GLY A 389 0.50 -0.34 -12.78
C GLY A 389 1.76 -1.18 -12.50
N HIS A 390 2.47 -0.90 -11.40
CA HIS A 390 3.52 -1.74 -10.79
C HIS A 390 4.92 -1.72 -11.42
N THR A 391 5.06 -1.59 -12.75
CA THR A 391 6.40 -1.61 -13.38
C THR A 391 7.11 -0.26 -13.31
N HIS A 392 6.36 0.79 -12.96
CA HIS A 392 6.74 2.20 -12.99
C HIS A 392 7.13 2.75 -14.39
N CYS A 393 6.81 2.02 -15.46
CA CYS A 393 7.20 2.36 -16.82
C CYS A 393 5.99 2.38 -17.75
N ALA A 394 5.53 3.59 -18.05
CA ALA A 394 4.41 3.82 -18.93
C ALA A 394 4.70 3.25 -20.32
N ASN A 395 3.93 2.23 -20.74
CA ASN A 395 4.04 1.69 -22.09
C ASN A 395 2.73 1.03 -22.54
N MET A 396 2.54 1.01 -23.86
CA MET A 396 1.40 0.41 -24.52
C MET A 396 1.88 -0.20 -25.86
N PRO A 397 2.33 -1.46 -25.88
CA PRO A 397 2.89 -2.08 -27.09
C PRO A 397 1.85 -2.16 -28.23
N GLU A 398 2.25 -1.74 -29.43
CA GLU A 398 1.37 -1.61 -30.61
C GLU A 398 1.18 -2.91 -31.39
N SER A 399 2.20 -3.77 -31.40
CA SER A 399 2.32 -4.91 -32.32
C SER A 399 2.21 -6.28 -31.64
N LYS A 400 1.90 -6.31 -30.34
CA LYS A 400 1.88 -7.55 -29.56
C LYS A 400 0.61 -7.65 -28.74
N HIS A 401 -0.28 -8.50 -29.22
CA HIS A 401 -1.41 -9.00 -28.45
C HIS A 401 -1.04 -10.37 -27.91
N PHE A 402 -1.44 -10.67 -26.69
CA PHE A 402 -1.39 -12.04 -26.23
C PHE A 402 -2.44 -12.85 -26.99
N VAL A 403 -1.99 -13.81 -27.80
CA VAL A 403 -2.89 -14.71 -28.55
C VAL A 403 -3.22 -15.91 -27.68
N ARG A 404 -4.47 -16.02 -27.21
CA ARG A 404 -4.91 -17.18 -26.41
C ARG A 404 -5.12 -18.40 -27.30
N LYS A 405 -4.70 -19.58 -26.83
CA LYS A 405 -5.14 -20.85 -27.44
C LYS A 405 -6.62 -21.06 -27.11
N LYS A 406 -7.43 -21.37 -28.12
CA LYS A 406 -8.78 -21.93 -27.93
C LYS A 406 -8.67 -23.23 -27.12
N SER A 407 -9.02 -23.20 -25.85
CA SER A 407 -9.47 -24.40 -25.12
C SER A 407 -10.98 -24.58 -25.36
N GLN A 408 -11.49 -25.81 -25.25
CA GLN A 408 -12.91 -26.09 -25.52
C GLN A 408 -13.88 -25.42 -24.51
N GLU A 409 -13.38 -24.87 -23.40
CA GLU A 409 -14.21 -24.30 -22.32
C GLU A 409 -14.16 -22.76 -22.20
N TYR A 410 -13.25 -22.08 -22.92
CA TYR A 410 -13.04 -20.63 -22.74
C TYR A 410 -13.69 -19.78 -23.84
N THR A 411 -14.49 -18.77 -23.46
CA THR A 411 -15.29 -17.92 -24.38
C THR A 411 -14.79 -16.49 -24.57
N GLY A 412 -13.64 -16.10 -24.00
CA GLY A 412 -13.15 -14.72 -24.10
C GLY A 412 -12.32 -14.41 -25.36
N PRO A 413 -11.83 -13.17 -25.51
CA PRO A 413 -11.23 -12.68 -26.76
C PRO A 413 -9.91 -13.38 -27.11
N GLU A 414 -9.68 -13.58 -28.41
CA GLU A 414 -8.45 -14.21 -28.93
C GLU A 414 -7.21 -13.34 -28.73
N ARG A 415 -7.38 -12.02 -28.61
CA ARG A 415 -6.33 -11.02 -28.44
C ARG A 415 -6.61 -10.14 -27.23
N VAL A 416 -5.59 -9.99 -26.38
CA VAL A 416 -5.64 -9.07 -25.25
C VAL A 416 -4.56 -8.00 -25.40
N PHE A 417 -4.97 -6.74 -25.32
CA PHE A 417 -4.07 -5.58 -25.31
C PHE A 417 -3.64 -5.27 -23.88
N PHE A 418 -2.43 -4.75 -23.72
CA PHE A 418 -1.89 -4.40 -22.41
C PHE A 418 -1.46 -2.93 -22.41
N CYS A 419 -1.83 -2.21 -21.35
CA CYS A 419 -1.42 -0.82 -21.14
C CYS A 419 -0.90 -0.67 -19.72
N ASN A 420 0.36 -0.29 -19.59
CA ASN A 420 0.94 0.09 -18.32
C ASN A 420 0.74 1.60 -18.07
N THR A 421 0.08 1.95 -16.96
CA THR A 421 -0.22 3.32 -16.57
C THR A 421 1.03 4.12 -16.20
N GLY A 422 2.12 3.47 -15.82
CA GLY A 422 3.39 4.07 -15.44
C GLY A 422 3.48 4.40 -13.95
N ASP A 423 3.97 5.61 -13.63
CA ASP A 423 4.31 6.00 -12.26
C ASP A 423 4.11 7.49 -12.03
N TRP A 424 3.63 7.88 -10.85
CA TRP A 424 3.55 9.27 -10.40
C TRP A 424 4.65 9.67 -9.42
N GLU A 425 5.31 8.70 -8.79
CA GLU A 425 6.42 8.96 -7.88
C GLU A 425 7.66 9.43 -8.65
N ARG A 426 8.18 10.61 -8.28
CA ARG A 426 9.46 11.12 -8.78
C ARG A 426 10.60 10.63 -7.88
N ASP A 427 10.81 9.32 -7.82
CA ASP A 427 11.97 8.75 -7.11
C ASP A 427 13.28 9.09 -7.87
N PRO A 428 14.21 9.88 -7.30
CA PRO A 428 15.50 10.19 -7.91
C PRO A 428 16.36 8.94 -8.17
N ALA A 429 16.11 7.84 -7.45
CA ALA A 429 16.78 6.57 -7.69
C ALA A 429 16.30 5.87 -8.97
N MET A 430 15.16 6.30 -9.54
CA MET A 430 14.66 5.90 -10.85
C MET A 430 14.68 7.07 -11.82
N PRO A 431 15.87 7.46 -12.33
CA PRO A 431 15.95 8.46 -13.38
C PRO A 431 15.20 7.97 -14.62
N LEU A 432 14.67 8.92 -15.38
CA LEU A 432 14.08 8.62 -16.69
C LEU A 432 15.12 7.88 -17.54
N THR A 433 14.77 6.68 -17.98
CA THR A 433 15.61 5.89 -18.88
C THR A 433 15.02 5.92 -20.29
N LYS A 434 15.74 5.35 -21.27
CA LYS A 434 15.15 5.16 -22.60
C LYS A 434 13.94 4.21 -22.56
N GLU A 435 13.96 3.24 -21.65
CA GLU A 435 12.88 2.28 -21.45
C GLU A 435 11.68 2.87 -20.68
N CYS A 436 11.93 3.85 -19.80
CA CYS A 436 10.91 4.48 -18.97
C CYS A 436 11.01 6.02 -19.06
N PRO A 437 10.68 6.60 -20.22
CA PRO A 437 10.95 8.01 -20.51
C PRO A 437 9.92 8.98 -19.89
N PHE A 438 8.84 8.48 -19.29
CA PHE A 438 7.74 9.28 -18.78
C PHE A 438 7.45 8.99 -17.31
N LYS A 439 7.05 10.04 -16.59
CA LYS A 439 6.50 10.04 -15.23
C LYS A 439 5.23 10.87 -15.22
N GLU A 440 4.42 10.70 -14.17
CA GLU A 440 3.12 11.37 -13.97
C GLU A 440 2.15 11.02 -15.09
N THR A 441 2.16 9.73 -15.45
CA THR A 441 1.37 9.21 -16.54
C THR A 441 0.04 8.68 -16.05
N PHE A 442 -0.97 8.78 -16.90
CA PHE A 442 -2.31 8.28 -16.60
C PHE A 442 -2.93 7.75 -17.88
N VAL A 443 -3.94 6.89 -17.72
CA VAL A 443 -4.71 6.37 -18.84
C VAL A 443 -6.06 7.08 -18.87
N TYR A 444 -6.43 7.56 -20.06
CA TYR A 444 -7.72 8.13 -20.37
C TYR A 444 -8.45 7.20 -21.33
N ILE A 445 -9.70 6.86 -21.03
CA ILE A 445 -10.53 5.93 -21.82
C ILE A 445 -11.85 6.62 -22.15
N ASP A 446 -12.24 6.57 -23.42
CA ASP A 446 -13.60 6.89 -23.85
C ASP A 446 -13.98 6.05 -25.08
N HIS A 447 -15.14 6.33 -25.68
CA HIS A 447 -15.64 5.59 -26.85
C HIS A 447 -14.72 5.63 -28.07
N ASP A 448 -13.75 6.55 -28.15
CA ASP A 448 -12.79 6.59 -29.26
C ASP A 448 -11.61 5.62 -29.04
N GLY A 449 -11.44 5.10 -27.83
CA GLY A 449 -10.42 4.13 -27.45
C GLY A 449 -9.66 4.51 -26.18
N LEU A 450 -8.48 3.92 -26.04
CA LEU A 450 -7.59 4.08 -24.90
C LEU A 450 -6.43 5.02 -25.25
N PHE A 451 -6.10 5.92 -24.33
CA PHE A 451 -5.05 6.92 -24.49
C PHE A 451 -4.11 6.88 -23.28
N LEU A 452 -2.82 6.71 -23.54
CA LEU A 452 -1.76 6.90 -22.54
C LEU A 452 -1.29 8.36 -22.62
N MET A 453 -1.33 9.04 -21.48
CA MET A 453 -1.08 10.48 -21.37
C MET A 453 -0.12 10.76 -20.22
N ARG A 454 0.43 11.98 -20.21
CA ARG A 454 1.29 12.50 -19.16
C ARG A 454 0.76 13.83 -18.64
N TRP A 455 0.79 14.00 -17.33
CA TRP A 455 0.59 15.26 -16.67
C TRP A 455 1.94 15.99 -16.52
N ASP A 456 1.95 17.29 -16.80
CA ASP A 456 3.09 18.17 -16.58
C ASP A 456 2.62 19.39 -15.77
N ASP A 457 2.96 19.40 -14.48
CA ASP A 457 2.55 20.46 -13.55
C ASP A 457 3.18 21.82 -13.86
N LYS A 458 4.30 21.82 -14.61
CA LYS A 458 5.12 23.01 -14.92
C LYS A 458 5.06 23.41 -16.39
N GLY A 459 4.59 22.51 -17.25
CA GLY A 459 4.50 22.70 -18.69
C GLY A 459 3.48 23.78 -19.09
N LYS A 460 3.70 24.39 -20.26
CA LYS A 460 2.68 25.24 -20.89
C LYS A 460 1.44 24.43 -21.27
N GLU A 461 1.67 23.21 -21.75
CA GLU A 461 0.65 22.20 -21.98
C GLU A 461 0.68 21.23 -20.80
N LYS A 462 -0.36 21.29 -19.95
CA LYS A 462 -0.42 20.49 -18.73
C LYS A 462 -0.67 19.00 -18.99
N ILE A 463 -1.23 18.65 -20.15
CA ILE A 463 -1.47 17.27 -20.55
C ILE A 463 -0.76 17.03 -21.89
N GLN A 464 0.10 16.02 -21.91
CA GLN A 464 0.88 15.61 -23.06
C GLN A 464 0.43 14.23 -23.53
N PHE A 465 0.27 14.09 -24.84
CA PHE A 465 -0.05 12.81 -25.45
C PHE A 465 1.19 11.92 -25.54
N ILE A 466 1.06 10.66 -25.13
CA ILE A 466 2.08 9.64 -25.37
C ILE A 466 1.63 8.74 -26.52
N LYS A 467 0.49 8.06 -26.37
CA LYS A 467 0.08 7.01 -27.31
C LYS A 467 -1.42 6.69 -27.26
N ARG A 468 -2.00 6.17 -28.34
CA ARG A 468 -3.42 5.80 -28.47
C ARG A 468 -3.60 4.40 -29.06
N ILE A 469 -4.58 3.65 -28.57
CA ILE A 469 -5.18 2.50 -29.26
C ILE A 469 -6.65 2.82 -29.56
N PRO A 470 -7.06 2.96 -30.84
CA PRO A 470 -8.46 3.20 -31.20
C PRO A 470 -9.39 2.04 -30.80
N ALA A 471 -10.62 2.35 -30.36
CA ALA A 471 -11.62 1.31 -30.03
C ALA A 471 -11.92 0.37 -31.21
N ALA A 472 -11.92 0.90 -32.45
CA ALA A 472 -12.12 0.11 -33.66
C ALA A 472 -11.02 -0.95 -33.87
N MET A 473 -9.77 -0.65 -33.49
CA MET A 473 -8.65 -1.59 -33.58
C MET A 473 -8.83 -2.76 -32.59
N ILE A 474 -9.37 -2.47 -31.41
CA ILE A 474 -9.59 -3.46 -30.35
C ILE A 474 -10.77 -4.37 -30.70
N THR A 475 -11.92 -3.77 -31.02
CA THR A 475 -13.18 -4.51 -31.28
C THR A 475 -13.17 -5.35 -32.55
N HIS A 476 -12.48 -4.90 -33.61
CA HIS A 476 -12.54 -5.58 -34.92
C HIS A 476 -11.34 -6.51 -35.16
N ASN A 477 -10.43 -6.68 -34.20
CA ASN A 477 -9.18 -7.42 -34.37
C ASN A 477 -8.37 -7.00 -35.62
N VAL A 478 -8.54 -5.76 -36.08
CA VAL A 478 -7.91 -5.26 -37.30
C VAL A 478 -6.42 -5.08 -37.02
N ILE A 479 -5.60 -5.80 -37.77
CA ILE A 479 -4.14 -5.69 -37.74
C ILE A 479 -3.78 -4.36 -38.44
N PRO A 480 -2.92 -3.51 -37.85
CA PRO A 480 -2.43 -2.31 -38.51
C PRO A 480 -1.56 -2.62 -39.73
#